data_AF-A0AAW9IIG6-F1
#
_entry.id   AF-A0AAW9IIG6-F1
#
_cell.length_a   1.000
_cell.length_b   1.000
_cell.length_c   1.000
_cell.angle_alpha   90.00
_cell.angle_beta   90.00
_cell.angle_gamma   90.00
#
_symmetry.space_group_name_H-M   'P 1'
#
loop_
_entity.id
_entity.type
_entity.pdbx_description
1 polymer ?
#
loop_
_entity_poly.entity_id
_entity_poly.type
_entity_poly.pdbx_seq_one_letter_code
_entity_poly.pdbx_strand_id
1 'polypeptide(L)'
;MYDSERSFSIDLMRYSNDAIIGTMDFLMINLIAYGKENDYKNFDIGMAPLANVGTSKYSFISEKIAAQICIHGQSFYSFTGLRSFKEKYTKQWVPKYLAYRKKSSLPFTMIQIIYLCHRKVKAS
;
A
#
# COMPACT_ATOMS: atom_id res chain seq x y z
N MET A 1 -14.13 8.25 6.15
CA MET A 1 -14.29 6.83 5.80
C MET A 1 -15.80 6.62 5.72
N TYR A 2 -16.37 6.56 4.52
CA TYR A 2 -17.80 6.31 4.34
C TYR A 2 -18.00 4.80 4.32
N ASP A 3 -18.14 4.21 5.49
CA ASP A 3 -18.59 2.83 5.60
C ASP A 3 -19.58 2.75 6.77
N SER A 4 -20.78 2.25 6.51
CA SER A 4 -21.82 1.96 7.50
C SER A 4 -21.42 0.77 8.40
N GLU A 5 -20.29 0.12 8.10
CA GLU A 5 -19.72 -1.00 8.82
C GLU A 5 -18.47 -0.58 9.60
N ARG A 6 -18.38 -0.98 10.88
CA ARG A 6 -17.22 -0.69 11.74
C ARG A 6 -15.95 -1.29 11.12
N SER A 7 -15.03 -0.41 10.74
CA SER A 7 -13.72 -0.76 10.18
C SER A 7 -12.60 -0.22 11.06
N PHE A 8 -11.48 -0.92 11.11
CA PHE A 8 -10.25 -0.43 11.74
C PHE A 8 -9.05 -0.67 10.83
N SER A 9 -7.94 0.03 11.10
CA SER A 9 -6.73 -0.06 10.30
C SER A 9 -5.50 0.11 11.17
N ILE A 10 -4.35 -0.28 10.63
CA ILE A 10 -3.04 0.01 11.20
C ILE A 10 -2.27 0.96 10.27
N ASP A 11 -1.43 1.80 10.85
CA ASP A 11 -0.55 2.69 10.09
C ASP A 11 0.90 2.18 10.14
N LEU A 12 1.47 2.12 11.34
CA LEU A 12 2.85 1.74 11.55
C LEU A 12 2.98 0.32 12.13
N MET A 13 3.73 -0.53 11.43
CA MET A 13 4.16 -1.84 11.91
C MET A 13 5.69 -1.90 11.89
N ARG A 14 6.31 -2.21 13.03
CA ARG A 14 7.77 -2.31 13.20
C ARG A 14 8.13 -3.52 14.03
N TYR A 15 9.32 -4.05 13.81
CA TYR A 15 9.93 -5.11 14.60
C TYR A 15 11.42 -4.84 14.80
N SER A 16 12.01 -5.44 15.83
CA SER A 16 13.45 -5.37 16.10
C SER A 16 14.24 -6.32 15.19
N ASN A 17 15.53 -6.07 15.02
CA ASN A 17 16.40 -6.97 14.24
C ASN A 17 16.53 -8.36 14.89
N ASP A 18 16.34 -8.45 16.20
CA ASP A 18 16.36 -9.71 16.96
C ASP A 18 15.00 -10.43 16.98
N ALA A 19 14.01 -9.94 16.24
CA ALA A 19 12.69 -10.55 16.19
C ALA A 19 12.74 -11.93 15.52
N ILE A 20 11.99 -12.86 16.10
CA ILE A 20 11.88 -14.23 15.58
C ILE A 20 11.12 -14.21 14.25
N ILE A 21 11.50 -15.10 13.34
CA ILE A 21 10.80 -15.33 12.07
C ILE A 21 9.31 -15.61 12.38
N GLY A 22 8.41 -14.89 11.70
CA GLY A 22 6.96 -15.00 11.91
C GLY A 22 6.38 -14.01 12.93
N THR A 23 7.18 -13.14 13.56
CA THR A 23 6.67 -12.10 14.49
C THR A 23 5.61 -11.20 13.83
N MET A 24 5.80 -10.84 12.55
CA MET A 24 4.83 -10.04 11.80
C MET A 24 3.55 -10.81 11.48
N ASP A 25 3.67 -12.10 11.14
CA ASP A 25 2.51 -12.96 10.90
C ASP A 25 1.70 -13.11 12.20
N PHE A 26 2.37 -13.31 13.34
CA PHE A 26 1.76 -13.36 14.66
C PHE A 26 1.04 -12.06 15.01
N LEU A 27 1.68 -10.90 14.83
CA LEU A 27 1.07 -9.60 15.10
C LEU A 27 -0.18 -9.38 14.24
N MET A 28 -0.13 -9.72 12.96
CA MET A 28 -1.26 -9.58 12.04
C MET A 28 -2.47 -10.43 12.46
N ILE A 29 -2.23 -11.69 12.85
CA ILE A 29 -3.30 -12.59 13.31
C ILE A 29 -3.94 -12.06 14.60
N ASN A 30 -3.15 -11.57 15.55
CA ASN A 30 -3.68 -11.00 16.79
C ASN A 30 -4.53 -9.73 16.53
N LEU A 31 -4.12 -8.87 15.59
CA LEU A 31 -4.92 -7.70 15.21
C LEU A 31 -6.26 -8.11 14.60
N ILE A 32 -6.28 -9.14 13.75
CA ILE A 32 -7.52 -9.68 13.17
C ILE A 32 -8.42 -10.25 14.27
N ALA A 33 -7.85 -11.00 15.22
CA ALA A 33 -8.58 -11.56 16.36
C ALA A 33 -9.18 -10.45 17.24
N TYR A 34 -8.39 -9.43 17.56
CA TYR A 34 -8.85 -8.24 18.28
C TYR A 34 -10.01 -7.54 17.57
N GLY A 35 -9.90 -7.37 16.24
CA GLY A 35 -10.97 -6.80 15.42
C GLY A 35 -12.28 -7.58 15.56
N LYS A 36 -12.19 -8.91 15.50
CA LYS A 36 -13.34 -9.82 15.68
C LYS A 36 -13.95 -9.72 17.08
N GLU A 37 -13.13 -9.64 18.13
CA GLU A 37 -13.60 -9.52 19.52
C GLU A 37 -14.29 -8.18 19.81
N ASN A 38 -13.97 -7.14 19.04
CA ASN A 38 -14.51 -5.78 19.20
C ASN A 38 -15.60 -5.44 18.15
N ASP A 39 -16.19 -6.45 17.52
CA ASP A 39 -17.26 -6.33 16.52
C ASP A 39 -16.91 -5.44 15.32
N TYR A 40 -15.62 -5.41 14.92
CA TYR A 40 -15.23 -4.82 13.64
C TYR A 40 -15.52 -5.81 12.52
N LYS A 41 -16.13 -5.30 11.45
CA LYS A 41 -16.48 -6.08 10.26
C LYS A 41 -15.32 -6.15 9.27
N ASN A 42 -14.58 -5.04 9.14
CA ASN A 42 -13.51 -4.90 8.16
C ASN A 42 -12.20 -4.48 8.84
N PHE A 43 -11.09 -5.05 8.36
CA PHE A 43 -9.75 -4.66 8.75
C PHE A 43 -8.99 -4.19 7.51
N ASP A 44 -8.67 -2.89 7.46
CA ASP A 44 -7.86 -2.30 6.40
C ASP A 44 -6.38 -2.44 6.76
N ILE A 45 -5.70 -3.37 6.10
CA ILE A 45 -4.27 -3.65 6.25
C ILE A 45 -3.38 -2.70 5.43
N GLY A 46 -3.97 -1.65 4.86
CA GLY A 46 -3.33 -0.65 4.04
C GLY A 46 -3.04 -1.11 2.60
N MET A 47 -2.66 -0.16 1.77
CA MET A 47 -2.40 -0.40 0.35
C MET A 47 -1.18 -1.30 0.12
N ALA A 48 -1.27 -2.20 -0.87
CA ALA A 48 -0.09 -2.80 -1.51
C ALA A 48 0.10 -2.10 -2.87
N PRO A 49 1.00 -1.12 -2.97
CA PRO A 49 1.13 -0.32 -4.18
C PRO A 49 1.49 -1.15 -5.42
N LEU A 50 0.89 -0.76 -6.55
CA LEU A 50 1.39 -0.95 -7.92
C LEU A 50 1.45 -2.37 -8.50
N ALA A 51 1.01 -3.40 -7.80
CA ALA A 51 1.11 -4.75 -8.34
C ALA A 51 0.30 -5.01 -9.65
N ASN A 52 -0.54 -4.05 -10.08
CA ASN A 52 -1.26 -4.10 -11.36
C ASN A 52 -1.01 -2.86 -12.27
N VAL A 53 -0.11 -1.94 -11.94
CA VAL A 53 0.09 -0.73 -12.76
C VAL A 53 0.97 -1.04 -13.97
N GLY A 54 0.45 -0.74 -15.17
CA GLY A 54 1.15 -0.95 -16.46
C GLY A 54 0.92 -2.32 -17.13
N THR A 55 0.13 -3.21 -16.53
CA THR A 55 -0.17 -4.55 -17.10
C THR A 55 -1.33 -4.55 -18.10
N SER A 56 -2.08 -3.45 -18.20
CA SER A 56 -3.18 -3.34 -19.18
C SER A 56 -2.67 -3.02 -20.58
N LYS A 57 -3.16 -3.78 -21.57
CA LYS A 57 -2.84 -3.63 -23.01
C LYS A 57 -3.22 -2.26 -23.58
N TYR A 58 -4.10 -1.52 -22.90
CA TYR A 58 -4.56 -0.17 -23.27
C TYR A 58 -3.80 0.97 -22.57
N SER A 59 -2.72 0.68 -21.86
CA SER A 59 -1.99 1.72 -21.11
C SER A 59 -1.26 2.68 -22.05
N PHE A 60 -1.46 3.99 -21.88
CA PHE A 60 -0.76 5.02 -22.65
C PHE A 60 0.75 5.01 -22.36
N ILE A 61 1.58 5.51 -23.28
CA ILE A 61 3.06 5.55 -23.14
C ILE A 61 3.46 6.25 -21.82
N SER A 62 2.73 7.30 -21.42
CA SER A 62 2.92 8.00 -20.15
C SER A 62 2.66 7.13 -18.92
N GLU A 63 1.71 6.20 -18.98
CA GLU A 63 1.40 5.27 -17.89
C GLU A 63 2.47 4.19 -17.74
N LYS A 64 3.05 3.74 -18.86
CA LYS A 64 4.20 2.83 -18.86
C LYS A 64 5.44 3.48 -18.23
N ILE A 65 5.71 4.75 -18.56
CA ILE A 65 6.81 5.52 -17.96
C ILE A 65 6.58 5.74 -16.46
N ALA A 66 5.36 6.09 -16.07
CA ALA A 66 4.93 6.18 -14.67
C ALA A 66 5.14 4.88 -13.88
N ALA A 67 4.77 3.74 -14.46
CA ALA A 67 5.01 2.42 -13.87
C ALA A 67 6.50 2.19 -13.63
N GLN A 68 7.36 2.52 -14.60
CA GLN A 68 8.81 2.36 -14.49
C GLN A 68 9.42 3.26 -13.42
N ILE A 69 8.98 4.53 -13.30
CA ILE A 69 9.44 5.45 -12.24
C ILE A 69 9.15 4.88 -10.85
N CYS A 70 7.98 4.28 -10.65
CA CYS A 70 7.66 3.68 -9.36
C CYS A 70 8.42 2.38 -9.09
N ILE A 71 8.64 1.53 -10.10
CA ILE A 71 9.42 0.30 -9.95
C ILE A 71 10.87 0.61 -9.57
N HIS A 72 11.45 1.68 -10.14
CA HIS A 72 12.84 2.07 -9.88
C HIS A 72 13.00 3.03 -8.68
N GLY A 73 11.95 3.75 -8.30
CA GLY A 73 11.97 4.75 -7.21
C GLY A 73 11.85 4.17 -5.81
N GLN A 74 11.45 2.90 -5.67
CA GLN A 74 11.51 2.16 -4.41
C GLN A 74 12.34 0.91 -4.65
N SER A 75 13.21 0.57 -3.70
CA SER A 75 14.06 -0.63 -3.78
C SER A 75 13.24 -1.83 -4.27
N PHE A 76 13.70 -2.44 -5.36
CA PHE A 76 13.04 -3.48 -6.17
C PHE A 76 12.42 -4.64 -5.37
N TYR A 77 12.78 -4.78 -4.09
CA TYR A 77 12.34 -5.84 -3.18
C TYR A 77 11.01 -5.58 -2.45
N SER A 78 10.49 -4.35 -2.43
CA SER A 78 9.45 -4.01 -1.44
C SER A 78 8.01 -4.39 -1.84
N PHE A 79 7.61 -4.28 -3.10
CA PHE A 79 6.17 -4.34 -3.45
C PHE A 79 5.61 -5.74 -3.65
N THR A 80 6.32 -6.60 -4.37
CA THR A 80 5.87 -7.98 -4.63
C THR A 80 5.82 -8.77 -3.32
N GLY A 81 6.87 -8.66 -2.49
CA GLY A 81 6.91 -9.28 -1.16
C GLY A 81 5.83 -8.74 -0.23
N LEU A 82 5.60 -7.41 -0.20
CA LEU A 82 4.54 -6.81 0.61
C LEU A 82 3.14 -7.26 0.18
N ARG A 83 2.87 -7.35 -1.14
CA ARG A 83 1.59 -7.87 -1.63
C ARG A 83 1.42 -9.33 -1.26
N SER A 84 2.41 -10.19 -1.50
CA SER A 84 2.35 -11.61 -1.14
C SER A 84 2.19 -11.84 0.36
N PHE A 85 2.82 -11.01 1.20
CA PHE A 85 2.61 -11.03 2.65
C PHE A 85 1.16 -10.70 3.02
N LYS A 86 0.62 -9.61 2.47
CA LYS A 86 -0.76 -9.18 2.73
C LYS A 86 -1.80 -10.16 2.19
N GLU A 87 -1.52 -10.81 1.06
CA GLU A 87 -2.39 -11.79 0.42
C GLU A 87 -2.73 -12.98 1.34
N LYS A 88 -1.83 -13.34 2.27
CA LYS A 88 -2.11 -14.36 3.30
C LYS A 88 -3.33 -14.03 4.17
N TYR A 89 -3.66 -12.75 4.33
CA TYR A 89 -4.66 -12.23 5.25
C TYR A 89 -5.82 -11.51 4.57
N THR A 90 -5.74 -11.31 3.25
CA THR A 90 -6.68 -10.48 2.50
C THR A 90 -7.71 -11.34 1.80
N LYS A 91 -9.00 -11.07 2.03
CA LYS A 91 -10.08 -11.68 1.26
C LYS A 91 -10.46 -10.90 0.01
N GLN A 92 -10.35 -9.58 0.06
CA GLN A 92 -10.81 -8.68 -1.00
C GLN A 92 -9.78 -7.58 -1.26
N TRP A 93 -9.54 -7.30 -2.54
CA TRP A 93 -8.67 -6.21 -2.99
C TRP A 93 -9.52 -5.09 -3.59
N VAL A 94 -9.40 -3.89 -3.03
CA VAL A 94 -10.12 -2.70 -3.53
C VAL A 94 -9.14 -1.82 -4.32
N PRO A 95 -9.45 -1.44 -5.58
CA PRO A 95 -8.57 -0.60 -6.36
C PRO A 95 -8.51 0.82 -5.78
N LYS A 96 -7.32 1.43 -5.81
CA LYS A 96 -7.08 2.84 -5.47
C LYS A 96 -6.59 3.58 -6.70
N TYR A 97 -7.12 4.78 -6.93
CA TYR A 97 -6.86 5.57 -8.12
C TYR A 97 -6.25 6.93 -7.75
N LEU A 98 -5.34 7.41 -8.58
CA LEU A 98 -4.82 8.77 -8.50
C LEU A 98 -5.67 9.69 -9.38
N ALA A 99 -6.32 10.68 -8.77
CA ALA A 99 -7.00 11.73 -9.51
C ALA A 99 -5.99 12.81 -9.93
N TYR A 100 -5.96 13.14 -11.22
CA TYR A 100 -5.10 14.20 -11.77
C TYR A 100 -5.80 14.93 -12.92
N ARG A 101 -5.36 16.16 -13.21
CA ARG A 101 -5.93 16.97 -14.29
C ARG A 101 -5.56 16.38 -15.65
N LYS A 102 -6.54 16.21 -16.56
CA LYS A 102 -6.38 15.61 -17.91
C LYS A 102 -5.25 16.21 -18.76
N LYS A 103 -4.90 17.49 -18.56
CA LYS A 103 -3.80 18.19 -19.28
C LYS A 103 -2.48 18.23 -18.51
N SER A 104 -2.41 17.61 -17.33
CA SER A 104 -1.17 17.50 -16.55
C SER A 104 -0.35 16.30 -17.02
N SER A 105 0.97 16.39 -16.89
CA SER A 105 1.86 15.25 -17.09
C SER A 105 1.72 14.28 -15.90
N LEU A 106 1.21 13.08 -16.17
CA LEU A 106 1.09 12.02 -15.16
C LEU A 106 2.45 11.63 -14.54
N PRO A 107 3.54 11.41 -15.32
CA PRO A 107 4.85 11.13 -14.76
C PRO A 107 5.35 12.23 -13.81
N PHE A 108 5.16 13.49 -14.17
CA PHE A 108 5.56 14.63 -13.32
C PHE A 108 4.77 14.64 -12.01
N THR A 109 3.46 14.44 -12.08
CA THR A 109 2.58 14.35 -10.90
C THR A 109 3.03 13.21 -9.97
N MET A 110 3.41 12.06 -10.54
CA MET A 110 3.88 10.92 -9.75
C MET A 110 5.24 11.18 -9.09
N ILE A 111 6.19 11.83 -9.77
CA ILE A 111 7.46 12.24 -9.18
C ILE A 111 7.22 13.16 -7.97
N GLN A 112 6.31 14.14 -8.10
CA GLN A 112 5.96 15.03 -6.99
C GLN A 112 5.38 14.28 -5.79
N ILE A 113 4.50 13.30 -6.03
CA ILE A 113 3.94 12.45 -4.96
C ILE A 113 5.03 11.63 -4.30
N ILE A 114 5.90 10.98 -5.08
CA ILE A 114 7.02 10.19 -4.55
C ILE A 114 7.94 11.08 -3.70
N TYR A 115 8.28 12.28 -4.18
CA TYR A 115 9.08 13.23 -3.44
C TYR A 115 8.43 13.66 -2.12
N LEU A 116 7.12 13.94 -2.14
CA LEU A 116 6.36 14.29 -0.94
C LEU A 116 6.35 13.15 0.09
N CYS A 117 6.13 11.90 -0.35
CA CYS A 117 6.12 10.72 0.53
C CYS A 117 7.50 10.44 1.16
N HIS A 118 8.60 10.72 0.44
CA HIS A 118 9.96 10.53 0.95
C HIS A 118 10.47 11.73 1.77
N ARG A 119 9.72 12.83 1.84
CA ARG A 119 10.14 14.00 2.60
C ARG A 119 10.18 13.61 4.08
N LYS A 120 11.39 13.63 4.67
CA LYS A 120 11.55 13.47 6.12
C LYS A 120 10.74 14.56 6.81
N VAL A 121 9.78 14.15 7.64
CA VAL A 121 9.09 15.06 8.55
C VAL A 121 10.16 15.64 9.47
N LYS A 122 10.33 16.97 9.47
CA LYS A 122 11.18 17.63 10.45
C LYS A 122 10.54 17.38 11.82
N ALA A 123 11.23 16.66 12.69
CA ALA A 123 10.85 16.58 14.10
C ALA A 123 10.92 18.02 14.66
N SER A 124 9.80 18.49 15.20
CA SER A 124 9.74 19.77 15.93
C SER A 124 10.03 19.55 17.40
#